data_AF-A0A918TS33-F1
#
_entry.id   AF-A0A918TS33-F1
#
_cell.length_a   1.000
_cell.length_b   1.000
_cell.length_c   1.000
_cell.angle_alpha   90.00
_cell.angle_beta   90.00
_cell.angle_gamma   90.00
#
_symmetry.space_group_name_H-M   'P 1'
#
loop_
_entity.id
_entity.type
_entity.pdbx_description
1 polymer ?
#
loop_
_entity_poly.entity_id
_entity_poly.type
_entity_poly.pdbx_seq_one_letter_code
_entity_poly.pdbx_strand_id
1 'polypeptide(L)'
;MLSYQHGFHAGNLADVQKHALLCVALDYLTQKDKPLSYIETHAGRGLYDLGGDMALKTGEAAGGILRLEEAFGADHPYRRRLAEVRVQYGEKAYPGSPMLAALSLRETDTMHLAELHPQEHGALNYAMGPWGPHIQQRDGMEMALAVTPPTPRRGLMLIDPSWEVKEDYVSIPKAMGQIARKWNVGILMLWYPILQSGAHVAMLRVLEQAFPEALRHEVRFPSVREGHGMLGSGMFVVNAPWGLAEEADRISGIFKRLG
;
A
#
# COMPACT_ATOMS: atom_id res chain seq x y z
N MET A 1 -20.64 -2.22 -9.29
CA MET A 1 -19.83 -3.34 -9.80
C MET A 1 -18.39 -2.94 -9.54
N LEU A 2 -17.62 -3.75 -8.83
CA LEU A 2 -16.19 -3.47 -8.60
C LEU A 2 -15.47 -3.77 -9.91
N SER A 3 -15.10 -2.73 -10.66
CA SER A 3 -14.48 -2.88 -11.98
C SER A 3 -12.96 -2.81 -11.91
N TYR A 4 -12.41 -2.21 -10.85
CA TYR A 4 -10.98 -2.10 -10.69
C TYR A 4 -10.33 -3.45 -10.42
N GLN A 5 -9.32 -3.78 -11.23
CA GLN A 5 -8.43 -4.90 -10.98
C GLN A 5 -7.00 -4.40 -11.01
N HIS A 6 -6.30 -4.55 -9.90
CA HIS A 6 -4.97 -3.98 -9.74
C HIS A 6 -3.92 -4.62 -10.66
N GLY A 7 -4.20 -5.80 -11.23
CA GLY A 7 -3.31 -6.45 -12.21
C GLY A 7 -3.04 -5.62 -13.47
N PHE A 8 -3.88 -4.65 -13.81
CA PHE A 8 -3.60 -3.68 -14.88
C PHE A 8 -2.61 -2.60 -14.48
N HIS A 9 -2.34 -2.40 -13.20
CA HIS A 9 -1.55 -1.27 -12.68
C HIS A 9 -0.35 -1.71 -11.82
N ALA A 10 -0.21 -3.01 -11.59
CA ALA A 10 0.83 -3.59 -10.75
C ALA A 10 2.22 -3.12 -11.19
N GLY A 11 2.98 -2.59 -10.25
CA GLY A 11 4.34 -2.11 -10.49
C GLY A 11 4.42 -0.74 -11.14
N ASN A 12 3.32 0.01 -11.23
CA ASN A 12 3.36 1.39 -11.69
C ASN A 12 4.08 2.32 -10.70
N LEU A 13 4.19 3.61 -11.06
CA LEU A 13 4.87 4.61 -10.24
C LEU A 13 4.20 4.84 -8.87
N ALA A 14 2.87 4.76 -8.78
CA ALA A 14 2.17 4.89 -7.49
C ALA A 14 2.50 3.73 -6.55
N ASP A 15 2.55 2.54 -7.11
CA ASP A 15 2.95 1.30 -6.45
C ASP A 15 4.38 1.38 -5.91
N VAL A 16 5.33 1.90 -6.71
CA VAL A 16 6.72 2.09 -6.25
C VAL A 16 6.78 3.00 -5.01
N GLN A 17 6.05 4.12 -5.00
CA GLN A 17 6.01 5.01 -3.83
C GLN A 17 5.41 4.30 -2.61
N LYS A 18 4.23 3.71 -2.77
CA LYS A 18 3.47 3.04 -1.71
C LYS A 18 4.27 1.90 -1.09
N HIS A 19 4.81 1.01 -1.92
CA HIS A 19 5.51 -0.19 -1.49
C HIS A 19 6.88 0.10 -0.87
N ALA A 20 7.61 1.08 -1.39
CA ALA A 20 8.88 1.50 -0.78
C ALA A 20 8.67 1.98 0.66
N LEU A 21 7.69 2.86 0.88
CA LEU A 21 7.35 3.37 2.21
C LEU A 21 6.81 2.27 3.12
N LEU A 22 5.95 1.37 2.62
CA LEU A 22 5.44 0.23 3.38
C LEU A 22 6.59 -0.66 3.87
N CYS A 23 7.54 -1.01 2.99
CA CYS A 23 8.66 -1.88 3.34
C CYS A 23 9.56 -1.25 4.39
N VAL A 24 9.86 0.05 4.28
CA VAL A 24 10.68 0.76 5.30
C VAL A 24 9.96 0.86 6.64
N ALA A 25 8.65 1.13 6.62
CA ALA A 25 7.86 1.15 7.84
C ALA A 25 7.86 -0.22 8.55
N LEU A 26 7.65 -1.31 7.80
CA LEU A 26 7.65 -2.66 8.36
C LEU A 26 9.04 -3.10 8.83
N ASP A 27 10.09 -2.81 8.07
CA ASP A 27 11.47 -3.13 8.44
C ASP A 27 11.87 -2.47 9.77
N TYR A 28 11.51 -1.19 9.98
CA TYR A 28 11.70 -0.52 11.26
C TYR A 28 10.91 -1.19 12.39
N LEU A 29 9.64 -1.55 12.14
CA LEU A 29 8.80 -2.14 13.18
C LEU A 29 9.25 -3.54 13.58
N THR A 30 9.85 -4.32 12.70
CA THR A 30 10.30 -5.68 13.05
C THR A 30 11.64 -5.71 13.78
N GLN A 31 12.38 -4.59 13.88
CA GLN A 31 13.58 -4.47 14.71
C GLN A 31 13.30 -4.67 16.21
N LYS A 32 12.12 -4.26 16.68
CA LYS A 32 11.72 -4.47 18.08
C LYS A 32 11.23 -5.91 18.24
N ASP A 33 11.88 -6.67 19.12
CA ASP A 33 11.51 -8.04 19.49
C ASP A 33 10.21 -8.12 20.32
N LYS A 34 9.11 -7.65 19.73
CA LYS A 34 7.74 -7.77 20.23
C LYS A 34 6.80 -7.94 19.03
N PRO A 35 5.81 -8.85 19.13
CA PRO A 35 4.79 -9.05 18.11
C PRO A 35 4.13 -7.73 17.65
N LEU A 36 3.70 -7.69 16.40
CA LEU A 36 2.87 -6.63 15.83
C LEU A 36 1.71 -7.19 15.01
N SER A 37 0.71 -6.34 14.78
CA SER A 37 -0.44 -6.64 13.91
C SER A 37 -0.34 -5.83 12.62
N TYR A 38 -0.47 -6.48 11.48
CA TYR A 38 -0.66 -5.85 10.17
C TYR A 38 -2.12 -5.98 9.75
N ILE A 39 -2.73 -4.86 9.35
CA ILE A 39 -4.11 -4.83 8.84
C ILE A 39 -4.08 -4.20 7.46
N GLU A 40 -4.74 -4.80 6.48
CA GLU A 40 -4.86 -4.24 5.15
C GLU A 40 -6.32 -4.28 4.69
N THR A 41 -6.85 -3.11 4.31
CA THR A 41 -8.27 -2.96 3.99
C THR A 41 -8.59 -3.29 2.53
N HIS A 42 -7.59 -3.24 1.64
CA HIS A 42 -7.77 -3.46 0.21
C HIS A 42 -6.55 -4.23 -0.33
N ALA A 43 -6.52 -5.53 -0.05
CA ALA A 43 -5.34 -6.37 -0.26
C ALA A 43 -5.07 -6.74 -1.73
N GLY A 44 -6.06 -6.60 -2.62
CA GLY A 44 -5.96 -7.10 -3.98
C GLY A 44 -5.72 -8.61 -3.99
N ARG A 45 -4.89 -9.09 -4.93
CA ARG A 45 -4.59 -10.53 -5.08
C ARG A 45 -3.25 -10.98 -4.49
N GLY A 46 -2.51 -10.09 -3.83
CA GLY A 46 -1.21 -10.39 -3.19
C GLY A 46 0.00 -10.54 -4.14
N LEU A 47 -0.14 -11.21 -5.28
CA LEU A 47 0.96 -11.44 -6.24
C LEU A 47 0.50 -11.21 -7.69
N TYR A 48 1.35 -10.59 -8.51
CA TYR A 48 1.07 -10.22 -9.89
C TYR A 48 2.15 -10.74 -10.85
N ASP A 49 1.74 -11.13 -12.06
CA ASP A 49 2.65 -11.47 -13.14
C ASP A 49 2.78 -10.28 -14.11
N LEU A 50 3.95 -9.65 -14.15
CA LEU A 50 4.23 -8.52 -15.06
C LEU A 50 4.35 -8.95 -16.53
N GLY A 51 4.45 -10.25 -16.80
CA GLY A 51 4.38 -10.83 -18.14
C GLY A 51 2.96 -11.23 -18.57
N GLY A 52 1.96 -11.12 -17.69
CA GLY A 52 0.60 -11.54 -17.98
C GLY A 52 -0.21 -10.51 -18.78
N ASP A 53 -1.31 -10.96 -19.40
CA ASP A 53 -2.13 -10.16 -20.32
C ASP A 53 -2.60 -8.82 -19.73
N MET A 54 -2.99 -8.80 -18.44
CA MET A 54 -3.43 -7.56 -17.79
C MET A 54 -2.30 -6.52 -17.68
N ALA A 55 -1.13 -6.94 -17.20
CA ALA A 55 0.03 -6.06 -17.04
C ALA A 55 0.53 -5.56 -18.41
N LEU A 56 0.57 -6.45 -19.42
CA LEU A 56 0.99 -6.08 -20.77
C LEU A 56 -0.01 -5.15 -21.48
N LYS A 57 -1.30 -5.24 -21.17
CA LYS A 57 -2.33 -4.37 -21.77
C LYS A 57 -2.11 -2.90 -21.44
N THR A 58 -1.63 -2.57 -20.25
CA THR A 58 -1.32 -1.19 -19.85
C THR A 58 0.15 -0.84 -20.07
N GLY A 59 1.05 -1.77 -19.75
CA GLY A 59 2.50 -1.58 -19.79
C GLY A 59 3.03 -0.70 -18.65
N GLU A 60 2.25 -0.44 -17.60
CA GLU A 60 2.58 0.55 -16.57
C GLU A 60 3.87 0.22 -15.79
N ALA A 61 4.16 -1.06 -15.60
CA ALA A 61 5.36 -1.51 -14.90
C ALA A 61 6.66 -1.04 -15.58
N ALA A 62 6.65 -0.84 -16.91
CA ALA A 62 7.80 -0.35 -17.67
C ALA A 62 8.20 1.08 -17.27
N GLY A 63 7.21 1.92 -16.94
CA GLY A 63 7.45 3.28 -16.44
C GLY A 63 7.68 3.34 -14.93
N GLY A 64 7.20 2.33 -14.19
CA GLY A 64 7.32 2.20 -12.74
C GLY A 64 8.51 1.36 -12.33
N ILE A 65 8.25 0.18 -11.75
CA ILE A 65 9.26 -0.63 -11.07
C ILE A 65 10.40 -1.04 -11.99
N LEU A 66 10.13 -1.43 -13.24
CA LEU A 66 11.18 -1.87 -14.16
C LEU A 66 12.16 -0.75 -14.53
N ARG A 67 11.77 0.52 -14.34
CA ARG A 67 12.63 1.70 -14.54
C ARG A 67 13.28 2.18 -13.24
N LEU A 68 12.54 2.13 -12.13
CA LEU A 68 12.95 2.76 -10.88
C LEU A 68 13.65 1.83 -9.89
N GLU A 69 13.63 0.52 -10.12
CA GLU A 69 14.16 -0.44 -9.16
C GLU A 69 15.62 -0.16 -8.76
N GLU A 70 16.51 0.07 -9.75
CA GLU A 70 17.93 0.35 -9.50
C GLU A 70 18.20 1.74 -8.89
N ALA A 71 17.17 2.59 -8.78
CA ALA A 71 17.28 3.84 -8.02
C ALA A 71 17.27 3.60 -6.50
N PHE A 72 16.84 2.41 -6.06
CA PHE A 72 16.94 1.94 -4.68
C PHE A 72 18.20 1.09 -4.52
N GLY A 73 18.96 1.34 -3.46
CA GLY A 73 20.13 0.52 -3.13
C GLY A 73 19.74 -0.95 -2.92
N ALA A 74 20.66 -1.89 -3.21
CA ALA A 74 20.38 -3.33 -3.10
C ALA A 74 19.90 -3.76 -1.71
N ASP A 75 20.42 -3.13 -0.65
CA ASP A 75 20.04 -3.42 0.74
C ASP A 75 18.72 -2.75 1.17
N HIS A 76 18.13 -1.90 0.33
CA HIS A 76 16.87 -1.23 0.64
C HIS A 76 15.77 -2.28 0.90
N PRO A 77 14.94 -2.14 1.96
CA PRO A 77 13.93 -3.15 2.32
C PRO A 77 13.05 -3.56 1.13
N TYR A 78 12.59 -2.61 0.32
CA TYR A 78 11.79 -2.91 -0.87
C TYR A 78 12.55 -3.76 -1.91
N ARG A 79 13.84 -3.49 -2.13
CA ARG A 79 14.68 -4.25 -3.08
C ARG A 79 14.90 -5.68 -2.62
N ARG A 80 15.15 -5.88 -1.33
CA ARG A 80 15.27 -7.22 -0.73
C ARG A 80 14.00 -8.04 -0.95
N ARG A 81 12.82 -7.46 -0.67
CA ARG A 81 11.53 -8.14 -0.87
C ARG A 81 11.25 -8.46 -2.34
N LEU A 82 11.55 -7.55 -3.28
CA LEU A 82 11.42 -7.82 -4.72
C LEU A 82 12.31 -8.98 -5.16
N ALA A 83 13.56 -9.03 -4.69
CA ALA A 83 14.49 -10.11 -5.01
C ALA A 83 13.99 -11.47 -4.48
N GLU A 84 13.54 -11.53 -3.22
CA GLU A 84 12.97 -12.74 -2.62
C GLU A 84 11.76 -13.27 -3.39
N VAL A 85 10.85 -12.38 -3.79
CA VAL A 85 9.66 -12.74 -4.57
C VAL A 85 10.04 -13.32 -5.92
N ARG A 86 11.04 -12.75 -6.60
CA ARG A 86 11.48 -13.26 -7.90
C ARG A 86 12.19 -14.60 -7.81
N VAL A 87 12.95 -14.84 -6.74
CA VAL A 87 13.54 -16.15 -6.45
C VAL A 87 12.45 -17.19 -6.23
N GLN A 88 11.39 -16.85 -5.50
CA GLN A 88 10.35 -17.80 -5.12
C GLN A 88 9.29 -18.02 -6.20
N TYR A 89 8.91 -16.99 -6.94
CA TYR A 89 7.75 -17.00 -7.85
C TYR A 89 8.10 -16.67 -9.32
N GLY A 90 9.37 -16.42 -9.62
CA GLY A 90 9.89 -16.18 -10.96
C GLY A 90 10.18 -14.71 -11.27
N GLU A 91 11.03 -14.48 -12.28
CA GLU A 91 11.60 -13.16 -12.61
C GLU A 91 10.54 -12.06 -12.86
N LYS A 92 9.39 -12.43 -13.44
CA LYS A 92 8.29 -11.50 -13.76
C LYS A 92 7.29 -11.31 -12.61
N ALA A 93 7.50 -11.99 -11.48
CA ALA A 93 6.63 -11.85 -10.33
C ALA A 93 6.83 -10.48 -9.68
N TYR A 94 5.70 -9.84 -9.36
CA TYR A 94 5.66 -8.58 -8.66
C TYR A 94 4.75 -8.70 -7.43
N PRO A 95 5.26 -8.39 -6.23
CA PRO A 95 4.48 -8.50 -5.01
C PRO A 95 3.56 -7.28 -4.83
N GLY A 96 2.29 -7.56 -4.50
CA GLY A 96 1.44 -6.56 -3.86
C GLY A 96 1.84 -6.34 -2.40
N SER A 97 1.21 -5.37 -1.77
CA SER A 97 1.37 -5.07 -0.34
C SER A 97 1.19 -6.27 0.59
N PRO A 98 0.27 -7.24 0.38
CA PRO A 98 0.17 -8.40 1.26
C PRO A 98 1.43 -9.27 1.26
N MET A 99 2.01 -9.51 0.08
CA MET A 99 3.21 -10.33 -0.07
C MET A 99 4.44 -9.60 0.49
N LEU A 100 4.55 -8.28 0.23
CA LEU A 100 5.59 -7.45 0.83
C LEU A 100 5.51 -7.45 2.35
N ALA A 101 4.30 -7.36 2.90
CA ALA A 101 4.07 -7.44 4.32
C ALA A 101 4.47 -8.82 4.87
N ALA A 102 4.02 -9.90 4.23
CA ALA A 102 4.27 -11.25 4.72
C ALA A 102 5.76 -11.60 4.77
N LEU A 103 6.53 -11.18 3.77
CA LEU A 103 7.99 -11.32 3.76
C LEU A 103 8.70 -10.41 4.78
N SER A 104 8.06 -9.32 5.21
CA SER A 104 8.64 -8.38 6.18
C SER A 104 8.30 -8.73 7.63
N LEU A 105 7.16 -9.35 7.87
CA LEU A 105 6.69 -9.80 9.18
C LEU A 105 7.42 -11.06 9.65
N ARG A 106 7.35 -11.31 10.95
CA ARG A 106 7.89 -12.51 11.60
C ARG A 106 6.76 -13.48 11.92
N GLU A 107 7.10 -14.72 12.21
CA GLU A 107 6.13 -15.77 12.58
C GLU A 107 5.25 -15.42 13.79
N THR A 108 5.72 -14.54 14.68
CA THR A 108 4.97 -14.09 15.85
C THR A 108 4.00 -12.94 15.57
N ASP A 109 4.06 -12.35 14.38
CA ASP A 109 3.24 -11.22 13.99
C ASP A 109 1.92 -11.70 13.36
N THR A 110 0.84 -10.93 13.50
CA THR A 110 -0.50 -11.28 13.00
C THR A 110 -0.84 -10.45 11.78
N MET A 111 -1.43 -11.06 10.75
CA MET A 111 -1.86 -10.38 9.52
C MET A 111 -3.36 -10.53 9.29
N HIS A 112 -4.05 -9.42 9.04
CA HIS A 112 -5.47 -9.37 8.67
C HIS A 112 -5.64 -8.68 7.31
N LEU A 113 -6.25 -9.37 6.35
CA LEU A 113 -6.42 -8.89 4.98
C LEU A 113 -7.89 -8.91 4.60
N ALA A 114 -8.37 -7.81 4.00
CA ALA A 114 -9.68 -7.76 3.36
C ALA A 114 -9.53 -7.55 1.85
N GLU A 115 -10.36 -8.26 1.09
CA GLU A 115 -10.53 -8.03 -0.35
C GLU A 115 -11.99 -8.30 -0.72
N LEU A 116 -12.66 -7.31 -1.30
CA LEU A 116 -14.10 -7.38 -1.57
C LEU A 116 -14.40 -8.06 -2.92
N HIS A 117 -13.53 -7.92 -3.92
CA HIS A 117 -13.71 -8.48 -5.26
C HIS A 117 -13.53 -10.01 -5.23
N PRO A 118 -14.56 -10.82 -5.59
CA PRO A 118 -14.51 -12.28 -5.42
C PRO A 118 -13.33 -12.97 -6.10
N GLN A 119 -12.96 -12.53 -7.31
CA GLN A 119 -11.83 -13.11 -8.04
C GLN A 119 -10.47 -12.72 -7.44
N GLU A 120 -10.36 -11.48 -6.94
CA GLU A 120 -9.10 -11.03 -6.32
C GLU A 120 -8.94 -11.72 -4.96
N HIS A 121 -10.03 -11.85 -4.20
CA HIS A 121 -10.07 -12.62 -2.95
C HIS A 121 -9.69 -14.10 -3.16
N GLY A 122 -10.20 -14.74 -4.21
CA GLY A 122 -9.81 -16.12 -4.55
C GLY A 122 -8.31 -16.24 -4.84
N ALA A 123 -7.76 -15.32 -5.63
CA ALA A 123 -6.33 -15.27 -5.92
C ALA A 123 -5.48 -14.92 -4.68
N LEU A 124 -5.97 -14.03 -3.82
CA LEU A 124 -5.33 -13.67 -2.55
C LEU A 124 -5.22 -14.88 -1.62
N ASN A 125 -6.27 -15.67 -1.47
CA ASN A 125 -6.22 -16.91 -0.66
C ASN A 125 -5.19 -17.89 -1.19
N TYR A 126 -5.07 -18.02 -2.51
CA TYR A 126 -4.06 -18.87 -3.11
C TYR A 126 -2.64 -18.36 -2.85
N ALA A 127 -2.37 -17.08 -3.14
CA ALA A 127 -1.05 -16.49 -3.01
C ALA A 127 -0.58 -16.39 -1.55
N MET A 128 -1.51 -16.06 -0.64
CA MET A 128 -1.19 -15.76 0.76
C MET A 128 -1.43 -16.95 1.70
N GLY A 129 -2.08 -18.02 1.25
CA GLY A 129 -2.33 -19.23 2.06
C GLY A 129 -1.10 -19.78 2.78
N PRO A 130 0.07 -19.90 2.13
CA PRO A 130 1.30 -20.35 2.79
C PRO A 130 1.79 -19.45 3.93
N TRP A 131 1.36 -18.20 3.99
CA TRP A 131 1.76 -17.21 4.99
C TRP A 131 0.81 -17.14 6.19
N GLY A 132 -0.31 -17.88 6.14
CA GLY A 132 -1.28 -17.99 7.24
C GLY A 132 -2.00 -16.72 7.72
N PRO A 133 -2.31 -15.71 6.87
CA PRO A 133 -3.05 -14.54 7.33
C PRO A 133 -4.55 -14.82 7.56
N HIS A 134 -5.21 -13.97 8.32
CA HIS A 134 -6.67 -13.92 8.41
C HIS A 134 -7.24 -13.15 7.21
N ILE A 135 -7.72 -13.88 6.19
CA ILE A 135 -8.30 -13.29 4.97
C ILE A 135 -9.82 -13.26 5.06
N GLN A 136 -10.43 -12.11 4.73
CA GLN A 136 -11.89 -11.94 4.73
C GLN A 136 -12.38 -11.33 3.42
N GLN A 137 -13.39 -11.96 2.80
CA GLN A 137 -14.10 -11.37 1.67
C GLN A 137 -15.18 -10.40 2.13
N ARG A 138 -14.80 -9.17 2.48
CA ARG A 138 -15.72 -8.15 3.01
C ARG A 138 -15.21 -6.75 2.77
N ASP A 139 -16.02 -5.75 3.12
CA ASP A 139 -15.57 -4.36 3.17
C ASP A 139 -14.39 -4.21 4.14
N GLY A 140 -13.31 -3.64 3.66
CA GLY A 140 -12.06 -3.54 4.41
C GLY A 140 -12.10 -2.55 5.56
N MET A 141 -12.85 -1.45 5.43
CA MET A 141 -12.98 -0.48 6.50
C MET A 141 -13.86 -1.04 7.63
N GLU A 142 -14.89 -1.82 7.30
CA GLU A 142 -15.64 -2.59 8.29
C GLU A 142 -14.76 -3.62 9.00
N MET A 143 -13.94 -4.38 8.26
CA MET A 143 -12.99 -5.32 8.87
C MET A 143 -12.06 -4.60 9.84
N ALA A 144 -11.43 -3.51 9.39
CA ALA A 144 -10.49 -2.72 10.19
C ALA A 144 -11.15 -2.21 11.48
N LEU A 145 -12.38 -1.69 11.41
CA LEU A 145 -13.12 -1.23 12.59
C LEU A 145 -13.45 -2.36 13.56
N ALA A 146 -13.71 -3.57 13.06
CA ALA A 146 -14.04 -4.74 13.88
C ALA A 146 -12.80 -5.31 14.59
N VAL A 147 -11.64 -5.32 13.94
CA VAL A 147 -10.39 -5.84 14.54
C VAL A 147 -9.64 -4.80 15.37
N THR A 148 -10.05 -3.51 15.34
CA THR A 148 -9.37 -2.43 16.06
C THR A 148 -9.93 -2.22 17.49
N PRO A 149 -9.08 -2.11 18.54
CA PRO A 149 -7.63 -2.23 18.47
C PRO A 149 -7.18 -3.69 18.33
N PRO A 150 -6.16 -3.98 17.50
CA PRO A 150 -5.74 -5.35 17.30
C PRO A 150 -4.99 -5.89 18.53
N THR A 151 -4.80 -7.21 18.57
CA THR A 151 -3.97 -7.88 19.55
C THR A 151 -2.79 -8.56 18.84
N PRO A 152 -1.53 -8.15 19.10
CA PRO A 152 -1.10 -7.09 20.03
C PRO A 152 -1.51 -5.67 19.57
N ARG A 153 -1.66 -4.74 20.52
CA ARG A 153 -1.99 -3.32 20.27
C ARG A 153 -0.81 -2.51 19.70
N ARG A 154 0.03 -3.14 18.87
CA ARG A 154 1.18 -2.58 18.19
C ARG A 154 1.09 -2.99 16.73
N GLY A 155 1.36 -2.10 15.80
CA GLY A 155 1.25 -2.49 14.39
C GLY A 155 0.95 -1.35 13.44
N LEU A 156 0.61 -1.75 12.23
CA LEU A 156 0.44 -0.89 11.08
C LEU A 156 -0.80 -1.33 10.30
N MET A 157 -1.57 -0.36 9.85
CA MET A 157 -2.68 -0.57 8.93
C MET A 157 -2.41 0.15 7.60
N LEU A 158 -2.52 -0.57 6.50
CA LEU A 158 -2.52 -0.01 5.15
C LEU A 158 -3.97 0.14 4.63
N ILE A 159 -4.28 1.32 4.11
CA ILE A 159 -5.55 1.67 3.47
C ILE A 159 -5.25 2.09 2.03
N ASP A 160 -5.65 1.26 1.07
CA ASP A 160 -5.31 1.42 -0.34
C ASP A 160 -6.53 1.17 -1.26
N PRO A 161 -7.61 1.95 -1.13
CA PRO A 161 -8.80 1.74 -1.96
C PRO A 161 -8.50 2.07 -3.43
N SER A 162 -9.34 1.55 -4.34
CA SER A 162 -9.27 1.91 -5.76
C SER A 162 -9.71 3.35 -6.05
N TRP A 163 -10.45 3.98 -5.11
CA TRP A 163 -11.12 5.26 -5.26
C TRP A 163 -12.17 5.31 -6.39
N GLU A 164 -12.69 4.15 -6.83
CA GLU A 164 -13.84 4.09 -7.75
C GLU A 164 -15.13 4.62 -7.10
N VAL A 165 -15.25 4.48 -5.77
CA VAL A 165 -16.39 4.95 -5.00
C VAL A 165 -16.08 6.36 -4.48
N LYS A 166 -16.82 7.36 -4.95
CA LYS A 166 -16.57 8.77 -4.59
C LYS A 166 -16.75 9.02 -3.10
N GLU A 167 -17.64 8.28 -2.46
CA GLU A 167 -17.92 8.36 -1.04
C GLU A 167 -16.70 7.96 -0.17
N ASP A 168 -15.72 7.23 -0.73
CA ASP A 168 -14.47 6.86 -0.03
C ASP A 168 -13.69 8.08 0.44
N TYR A 169 -13.70 9.18 -0.34
CA TYR A 169 -13.05 10.45 0.01
C TYR A 169 -13.64 11.10 1.27
N VAL A 170 -14.81 10.64 1.74
CA VAL A 170 -15.48 11.13 2.95
C VAL A 170 -15.50 10.06 4.04
N SER A 171 -15.78 8.81 3.69
CA SER A 171 -15.95 7.71 4.65
C SER A 171 -14.61 7.29 5.28
N ILE A 172 -13.53 7.24 4.50
CA ILE A 172 -12.22 6.77 4.97
C ILE A 172 -11.61 7.71 6.03
N PRO A 173 -11.56 9.06 5.84
CA PRO A 173 -11.09 9.95 6.91
C PRO A 173 -11.87 9.81 8.22
N LYS A 174 -13.19 9.61 8.13
CA LYS A 174 -14.05 9.39 9.30
C LYS A 174 -13.68 8.09 10.01
N ALA A 175 -13.50 7.00 9.27
CA ALA A 175 -13.12 5.71 9.82
C ALA A 175 -11.69 5.74 10.41
N MET A 176 -10.73 6.41 9.75
CA MET A 176 -9.39 6.65 10.31
C MET A 176 -9.46 7.37 11.65
N GLY A 177 -10.28 8.42 11.76
CA GLY A 177 -10.51 9.12 13.03
C GLY A 177 -11.14 8.26 14.13
N GLN A 178 -11.96 7.26 13.77
CA GLN A 178 -12.50 6.29 14.74
C GLN A 178 -11.44 5.27 15.17
N ILE A 179 -10.66 4.76 14.21
CA ILE A 179 -9.60 3.78 14.44
C ILE A 179 -8.48 4.39 15.29
N ALA A 180 -7.99 5.57 14.95
CA ALA A 180 -6.94 6.26 15.71
C ALA A 180 -7.37 6.54 17.17
N ARG A 181 -8.67 6.79 17.43
CA ARG A 181 -9.16 6.92 18.81
C ARG A 181 -9.13 5.61 19.61
N LYS A 182 -9.44 4.48 18.96
CA LYS A 182 -9.40 3.14 19.59
C LYS A 182 -7.97 2.57 19.70
N TRP A 183 -7.13 2.93 18.73
CA TRP A 183 -5.75 2.46 18.58
C TRP A 183 -4.81 3.65 18.35
N ASN A 184 -4.65 4.45 19.40
CA ASN A 184 -3.89 5.70 19.42
C ASN A 184 -2.40 5.56 19.09
N VAL A 185 -1.84 4.35 19.24
CA VAL A 185 -0.45 4.02 18.88
C VAL A 185 -0.33 3.31 17.52
N GLY A 186 -1.45 3.06 16.85
CA GLY A 186 -1.47 2.41 15.53
C GLY A 186 -0.89 3.31 14.46
N ILE A 187 -0.13 2.74 13.55
CA ILE A 187 0.37 3.44 12.36
C ILE A 187 -0.67 3.27 11.28
N LEU A 188 -1.25 4.36 10.78
CA LEU A 188 -2.25 4.30 9.71
C LEU A 188 -1.64 4.90 8.45
N MET A 189 -1.45 4.08 7.41
CA MET A 189 -0.94 4.50 6.11
C MET A 189 -2.08 4.51 5.11
N LEU A 190 -2.45 5.69 4.61
CA LEU A 190 -3.44 5.86 3.54
C LEU A 190 -2.74 6.21 2.24
N TRP A 191 -2.91 5.38 1.21
CA TRP A 191 -2.57 5.75 -0.16
C TRP A 191 -3.73 6.52 -0.81
N TYR A 192 -3.41 7.52 -1.63
CA TYR A 192 -4.41 8.24 -2.43
C TYR A 192 -3.86 8.75 -3.78
N PRO A 193 -4.70 8.82 -4.83
CA PRO A 193 -4.32 9.39 -6.11
C PRO A 193 -4.45 10.92 -6.10
N ILE A 194 -3.49 11.59 -6.73
CA ILE A 194 -3.56 13.02 -7.04
C ILE A 194 -4.28 13.15 -8.39
N LEU A 195 -5.59 13.34 -8.34
CA LEU A 195 -6.41 13.48 -9.54
C LEU A 195 -6.48 14.92 -10.04
N GLN A 196 -6.57 15.10 -11.36
CA GLN A 196 -6.81 16.41 -12.00
C GLN A 196 -8.11 17.07 -11.53
N SER A 197 -9.11 16.28 -11.16
CA SER A 197 -10.37 16.76 -10.58
C SER A 197 -10.22 17.41 -9.20
N GLY A 198 -9.11 17.16 -8.51
CA GLY A 198 -8.89 17.65 -7.15
C GLY A 198 -9.70 16.95 -6.07
N ALA A 199 -10.30 15.77 -6.34
CA ALA A 199 -11.15 15.05 -5.38
C ALA A 199 -10.48 14.79 -4.01
N HIS A 200 -9.17 14.54 -4.00
CA HIS A 200 -8.35 14.33 -2.81
C HIS A 200 -8.22 15.58 -1.90
N VAL A 201 -8.42 16.79 -2.42
CA VAL A 201 -8.12 18.04 -1.68
C VAL A 201 -9.00 18.21 -0.44
N ALA A 202 -10.30 17.95 -0.55
CA ALA A 202 -11.21 18.08 0.59
C ALA A 202 -10.94 17.02 1.66
N MET A 203 -10.66 15.78 1.22
CA MET A 203 -10.26 14.67 2.08
C MET A 203 -9.01 15.02 2.89
N LEU A 204 -7.98 15.56 2.24
CA LEU A 204 -6.72 15.92 2.89
C LEU A 204 -6.89 17.02 3.93
N ARG A 205 -7.71 18.05 3.67
CA ARG A 205 -8.00 19.08 4.67
C ARG A 205 -8.59 18.49 5.95
N VAL A 206 -9.51 17.52 5.81
CA VAL A 206 -10.10 16.82 6.97
C VAL A 206 -9.05 16.01 7.71
N LEU A 207 -8.20 15.28 6.98
CA LEU A 207 -7.13 14.46 7.58
C LEU A 207 -6.07 15.32 8.28
N GLU A 208 -5.62 16.41 7.69
CA GLU A 208 -4.62 17.33 8.27
C GLU A 208 -5.16 18.03 9.51
N GLN A 209 -6.45 18.39 9.52
CA GLN A 209 -7.10 18.93 10.71
C GLN A 209 -7.20 17.88 11.83
N ALA A 210 -7.46 16.62 11.50
CA ALA A 210 -7.57 15.54 12.47
C ALA A 210 -6.21 15.05 12.98
N PHE A 211 -5.16 15.13 12.15
CA PHE A 211 -3.83 14.57 12.39
C PHE A 211 -2.74 15.58 11.97
N PRO A 212 -2.54 16.67 12.72
CA PRO A 212 -1.62 17.75 12.33
C PRO A 212 -0.14 17.31 12.28
N GLU A 213 0.22 16.21 12.96
CA GLU A 213 1.58 15.65 12.96
C GLU A 213 1.77 14.50 11.96
N ALA A 214 0.75 14.18 11.16
CA ALA A 214 0.86 13.11 10.16
C ALA A 214 1.87 13.48 9.07
N LEU A 215 2.61 12.48 8.60
CA LEU A 215 3.45 12.61 7.41
C LEU A 215 2.54 12.59 6.18
N ARG A 216 2.61 13.64 5.35
CA ARG A 216 2.03 13.66 4.01
C ARG A 216 3.16 13.68 2.98
N HIS A 217 3.27 12.61 2.20
CA HIS A 217 4.24 12.50 1.13
C HIS A 217 3.54 12.40 -0.21
N GLU A 218 3.87 13.28 -1.15
CA GLU A 218 3.28 13.29 -2.49
C GLU A 218 4.38 13.26 -3.55
N VAL A 219 4.14 12.48 -4.59
CA VAL A 219 4.96 12.47 -5.81
C VAL A 219 4.07 12.70 -7.01
N ARG A 220 4.57 13.47 -7.98
CA ARG A 220 3.94 13.67 -9.28
C ARG A 220 4.72 12.93 -10.33
N PHE A 221 4.02 12.44 -11.33
CA PHE A 221 4.62 11.73 -12.45
C PHE A 221 3.76 11.88 -13.71
N PRO A 222 4.35 11.71 -14.92
CA PRO A 222 3.62 11.81 -16.16
C PRO A 222 2.44 10.83 -16.22
N SER A 223 1.34 11.26 -16.83
CA SER A 223 0.20 10.38 -17.10
C SER A 223 0.64 9.21 -17.99
N VAL A 224 0.22 8.00 -17.63
CA VAL A 224 0.50 6.77 -18.38
C VAL A 224 -0.05 6.85 -19.81
N ARG A 225 -1.21 7.52 -19.99
CA ARG A 225 -1.89 7.69 -21.27
C ARG A 225 -2.57 9.06 -21.32
N GLU A 226 -2.75 9.57 -22.54
CA GLU A 226 -3.56 10.76 -22.80
C GLU A 226 -5.00 10.53 -22.29
N GLY A 227 -5.53 11.48 -21.50
CA GLY A 227 -6.83 11.35 -20.84
C GLY A 227 -6.83 10.59 -19.50
N HIS A 228 -5.70 10.04 -19.05
CA HIS A 228 -5.59 9.44 -17.72
C HIS A 228 -5.49 10.54 -16.63
N GLY A 229 -6.50 10.61 -15.76
CA GLY A 229 -6.70 11.74 -14.83
C GLY A 229 -5.81 11.76 -13.58
N MET A 230 -4.96 10.75 -13.37
CA MET A 230 -4.03 10.71 -12.24
C MET A 230 -2.71 11.41 -12.60
N LEU A 231 -2.36 12.43 -11.82
CA LEU A 231 -1.19 13.29 -11.96
C LEU A 231 -0.03 12.89 -11.02
N GLY A 232 -0.28 11.91 -10.16
CA GLY A 232 0.60 11.53 -9.06
C GLY A 232 -0.12 10.71 -8.00
N SER A 233 0.57 10.42 -6.92
CA SER A 233 0.01 9.74 -5.75
C SER A 233 0.59 10.32 -4.46
N GLY A 234 -0.09 10.03 -3.35
CA GLY A 234 0.39 10.39 -2.03
C GLY A 234 0.18 9.29 -0.99
N MET A 235 0.97 9.38 0.06
CA MET A 235 0.86 8.60 1.29
C MET A 235 0.61 9.57 2.45
N PHE A 236 -0.51 9.38 3.17
CA PHE A 236 -0.82 10.07 4.41
C PHE A 236 -0.64 9.10 5.58
N VAL A 237 0.31 9.37 6.46
CA VAL A 237 0.74 8.44 7.51
C VAL A 237 0.56 9.06 8.90
N VAL A 238 -0.38 8.52 9.66
CA VAL A 238 -0.59 8.85 11.07
C VAL A 238 0.39 8.05 11.92
N ASN A 239 1.01 8.70 12.91
CA ASN A 239 2.04 8.11 13.78
C ASN A 239 3.23 7.52 13.01
N ALA A 240 3.71 8.23 11.98
CA ALA A 240 4.80 7.75 11.13
C ALA A 240 6.00 7.24 11.95
N PRO A 241 6.51 6.02 11.68
CA PRO A 241 7.68 5.49 12.37
C PRO A 241 8.93 6.32 12.06
N TRP A 242 9.91 6.24 12.96
CA TRP A 242 11.20 6.92 12.78
C TRP A 242 11.86 6.48 11.47
N GLY A 243 12.50 7.42 10.78
CA GLY A 243 13.14 7.22 9.47
C GLY A 243 12.19 7.29 8.26
N LEU A 244 10.87 7.22 8.44
CA LEU A 244 9.95 7.20 7.30
C LEU A 244 9.91 8.53 6.53
N ALA A 245 10.07 9.67 7.21
CA ALA A 245 10.14 10.98 6.56
C ALA A 245 11.42 11.13 5.70
N GLU A 246 12.55 10.61 6.18
CA GLU A 246 13.82 10.62 5.46
C GLU A 246 13.75 9.75 4.20
N GLU A 247 13.07 8.60 4.30
CA GLU A 247 12.80 7.77 3.12
C GLU A 247 11.85 8.46 2.14
N ALA A 248 10.81 9.15 2.62
CA ALA A 248 9.93 9.95 1.77
C ALA A 248 10.71 11.02 0.99
N ASP A 249 11.68 11.68 1.63
CA ASP A 249 12.57 12.64 0.96
C ASP A 249 13.47 11.97 -0.10
N ARG A 250 14.02 10.77 0.20
CA ARG A 250 14.77 9.97 -0.78
C ARG A 250 13.92 9.64 -2.00
N ILE A 251 12.70 9.14 -1.78
CA ILE A 251 11.77 8.80 -2.86
C ILE A 251 11.41 10.05 -3.67
N SER A 252 11.19 11.20 -3.03
CA SER A 252 11.00 12.48 -3.73
C SER A 252 12.17 12.80 -4.66
N GLY A 253 13.40 12.55 -4.22
CA GLY A 253 14.60 12.70 -5.04
C GLY A 253 14.65 11.73 -6.23
N ILE A 254 14.17 10.50 -6.08
CA ILE A 254 14.05 9.51 -7.18
C ILE A 254 13.04 10.01 -8.23
N PHE A 255 11.86 10.44 -7.80
CA PHE A 255 10.78 10.85 -8.71
C PHE A 255 11.10 12.16 -9.43
N LYS A 256 11.78 13.12 -8.79
CA LYS A 256 12.25 14.36 -9.44
C LYS A 256 13.21 14.10 -10.63
N ARG A 257 13.86 12.93 -10.69
CA ARG A 257 14.73 12.55 -11.82
C ARG A 257 13.98 11.94 -13.01
N LEU A 258 12.66 11.72 -12.89
CA LEU A 258 11.86 11.14 -13.97
C LEU A 258 11.55 12.12 -15.11
N GLY A 259 11.73 13.43 -14.89
CA GLY A 259 11.36 14.50 -15.81
C GLY A 259 10.23 15.34 -15.23
#